data_AF-A0A1V8S7L2-F1
#
_entry.id   AF-A0A1V8S7L2-F1
#
_cell.length_a   1.000
_cell.length_b   1.000
_cell.length_c   1.000
_cell.angle_alpha   90.00
_cell.angle_beta   90.00
_cell.angle_gamma   90.00
#
_symmetry.space_group_name_H-M   'P 1'
#
loop_
_entity.id
_entity.type
_entity.pdbx_description
1 polymer ?
#
loop_
_entity_poly.entity_id
_entity_poly.type
_entity_poly.pdbx_seq_one_letter_code
_entity_poly.pdbx_strand_id
1 'polypeptide(L)'
;MDILIDWWNLMAYDYIGSWSTVSGHLANTYASKENPESTPYSTDAAIAEYLRQGVHPGKITLGIPLYGRAFVETEGPGQPYMGVGQGEWERGVWDYKVKMLPFRDSVSH
;
A
#
# COMPACT_ATOMS: atom_id res chain seq x y z
N MET A 1 23.39 12.85 1.68
CA MET A 1 23.01 11.64 2.45
C MET A 1 23.55 10.38 1.79
N ASP A 2 23.40 10.22 0.46
CA ASP A 2 23.79 8.99 -0.25
C ASP A 2 25.27 8.58 -0.06
N ILE A 3 26.20 9.55 0.00
CA ILE A 3 27.64 9.30 0.20
C ILE A 3 28.01 8.66 1.55
N LEU A 4 27.07 8.57 2.50
CA LEU A 4 27.32 8.06 3.86
C LEU A 4 26.66 6.69 4.14
N ILE A 5 25.88 6.16 3.20
CA ILE A 5 25.11 4.92 3.42
C ILE A 5 25.34 3.92 2.29
N ASP A 6 25.32 2.63 2.62
CA ASP A 6 25.59 1.54 1.68
C ASP A 6 24.39 1.26 0.74
N TRP A 7 23.17 1.28 1.29
CA TRP A 7 21.93 1.14 0.53
C TRP A 7 20.75 1.80 1.25
N TRP A 8 19.67 1.99 0.49
CA TRP A 8 18.40 2.56 0.91
C TRP A 8 17.34 1.45 0.90
N ASN A 9 16.74 1.16 2.05
CA ASN A 9 15.56 0.31 2.11
C ASN A 9 14.32 1.18 1.88
N LEU A 10 13.83 1.22 0.64
CA LEU A 10 12.62 1.96 0.30
C LEU A 10 11.41 1.21 0.83
N MET A 11 10.70 1.82 1.78
CA MET A 11 9.44 1.29 2.31
C MET A 11 8.30 1.59 1.33
N ALA A 12 8.22 0.80 0.25
CA ALA A 12 7.23 0.97 -0.81
C ALA A 12 5.87 0.33 -0.46
N TYR A 13 5.36 0.68 0.71
CA TYR A 13 4.12 0.20 1.29
C TYR A 13 3.56 1.26 2.25
N ASP A 14 2.39 1.01 2.84
CA ASP A 14 1.66 1.97 3.68
C ASP A 14 1.25 3.26 2.95
N TYR A 15 0.97 3.17 1.65
CA TYR A 15 0.47 4.31 0.87
C TYR A 15 -0.95 4.71 1.25
N ILE A 16 -1.72 3.78 1.78
CA ILE A 16 -3.09 4.03 2.20
C ILE A 16 -3.39 3.28 3.48
N GLY A 17 -4.26 3.81 4.33
CA GLY A 17 -4.60 3.21 5.61
C GLY A 17 -5.80 3.86 6.27
N SER A 18 -5.99 3.63 7.57
CA SER A 18 -7.11 4.21 8.34
C SER A 18 -7.09 5.75 8.41
N TRP A 19 -5.97 6.37 8.06
CA TRP A 19 -5.79 7.83 7.98
C TRP A 19 -6.23 8.41 6.62
N SER A 20 -6.52 7.55 5.64
CA SER A 20 -6.96 7.96 4.32
C SER A 20 -8.47 8.23 4.29
N THR A 21 -8.92 9.08 3.37
CA THR A 21 -10.34 9.43 3.18
C THR A 21 -11.11 8.39 2.37
N VAL A 22 -10.40 7.68 1.49
CA VAL A 22 -10.92 6.61 0.64
C VAL A 22 -10.08 5.34 0.80
N SER A 23 -10.64 4.20 0.42
CA SER A 23 -9.91 2.93 0.33
C SER A 23 -9.03 2.91 -0.92
N GLY A 24 -8.11 1.95 -1.04
CA GLY A 24 -7.14 1.97 -2.14
C GLY A 24 -6.01 0.95 -2.01
N HIS A 25 -4.93 1.18 -2.74
CA HIS A 25 -3.82 0.24 -2.85
C HIS A 25 -2.68 0.56 -1.87
N LEU A 26 -2.25 -0.45 -1.11
CA LEU A 26 -1.23 -0.33 -0.07
C LEU A 26 0.19 -0.07 -0.60
N ALA A 27 0.52 -0.65 -1.75
CA ALA A 27 1.91 -0.79 -2.24
C ALA A 27 1.97 -0.86 -3.79
N ASN A 28 1.17 -0.04 -4.48
CA ASN A 28 1.11 -0.05 -5.94
C ASN A 28 2.40 0.51 -6.56
N THR A 29 2.92 -0.18 -7.59
CA THR A 29 4.12 0.26 -8.30
C THR A 29 3.87 1.55 -9.08
N TYR A 30 2.72 1.65 -9.75
CA TYR A 30 2.36 2.79 -10.60
C TYR A 30 1.07 3.45 -10.10
N ALA A 31 0.93 4.75 -10.36
CA ALA A 31 -0.34 5.43 -10.17
C ALA A 31 -1.35 4.99 -11.23
N SER A 32 -2.60 4.76 -10.82
CA SER A 32 -3.72 4.49 -11.71
C SER A 32 -4.14 5.76 -12.42
N LYS A 33 -4.23 5.70 -13.75
CA LYS A 33 -4.76 6.81 -14.56
C LYS A 33 -6.29 6.85 -14.57
N GLU A 34 -6.92 5.69 -14.42
CA GLU A 34 -8.37 5.53 -14.46
C GLU A 34 -9.02 5.78 -13.10
N ASN A 35 -8.30 5.46 -12.02
CA ASN A 35 -8.77 5.68 -10.64
C ASN A 35 -7.66 6.30 -9.77
N PRO A 36 -7.30 7.57 -9.98
CA PRO A 36 -6.18 8.21 -9.26
C PRO A 36 -6.34 8.21 -7.74
N GLU A 37 -7.58 8.35 -7.25
CA GLU A 37 -7.92 8.38 -5.82
C GLU A 37 -7.57 7.06 -5.11
N SER A 38 -7.57 5.93 -5.83
CA SER A 38 -7.16 4.63 -5.28
C SER A 38 -5.64 4.47 -5.11
N THR A 39 -4.85 5.33 -5.75
CA THR A 39 -3.38 5.28 -5.79
C THR A 39 -2.78 6.68 -5.61
N PRO A 40 -2.99 7.33 -4.44
CA PRO A 40 -2.49 8.67 -4.20
C PRO A 40 -0.95 8.73 -4.20
N TYR A 41 -0.29 7.60 -3.92
CA TYR A 41 1.16 7.43 -3.99
C TYR A 41 1.50 6.27 -4.93
N SER A 42 2.75 6.21 -5.39
CA SER A 42 3.26 5.09 -6.17
C SER A 42 4.77 4.91 -5.98
N THR A 43 5.22 3.67 -6.06
CA THR A 43 6.65 3.33 -5.95
C THR A 43 7.47 3.97 -7.06
N ASP A 44 6.94 4.02 -8.28
CA ASP A 44 7.60 4.62 -9.45
C ASP A 44 7.91 6.10 -9.23
N ALA A 45 6.94 6.86 -8.72
CA ALA A 45 7.14 8.27 -8.38
C ALA A 45 8.21 8.45 -7.29
N ALA A 46 8.21 7.58 -6.27
CA ALA A 46 9.24 7.61 -5.23
C ALA A 46 10.63 7.32 -5.81
N ILE A 47 10.78 6.22 -6.57
CA ILE A 47 12.06 5.87 -7.21
C ILE A 47 12.55 7.00 -8.11
N ALA A 48 11.68 7.56 -8.95
CA ALA A 48 12.03 8.69 -9.82
C ALA A 48 12.60 9.87 -9.03
N GLU A 49 12.04 10.17 -7.86
CA GLU A 49 12.55 11.23 -6.97
C GLU A 49 13.92 10.89 -6.38
N TYR A 50 14.15 9.65 -5.92
CA TYR A 50 15.47 9.21 -5.45
C TYR A 50 16.54 9.35 -6.54
N LEU A 51 16.22 8.93 -7.76
CA LEU A 51 17.12 9.06 -8.91
C LEU A 51 17.37 10.53 -9.26
N ARG A 52 16.34 11.39 -9.22
CA ARG A 52 16.47 12.83 -9.44
C ARG A 52 17.37 13.50 -8.40
N GLN A 53 17.40 12.99 -7.17
CA GLN A 53 18.30 13.45 -6.11
C GLN A 53 19.71 12.84 -6.18
N GLY A 54 20.00 12.03 -7.21
CA GLY A 54 21.34 11.48 -7.46
C GLY A 54 21.65 10.19 -6.71
N VAL A 55 20.64 9.49 -6.16
CA VAL A 55 20.84 8.17 -5.57
C VAL A 55 21.10 7.15 -6.66
N HIS A 56 22.18 6.39 -6.53
CA HIS A 56 22.50 5.33 -7.50
C HIS A 56 21.43 4.21 -7.45
N PRO A 57 20.82 3.80 -8.59
CA PRO A 57 19.74 2.82 -8.59
C PRO A 57 20.11 1.50 -7.91
N GLY A 58 21.35 1.03 -8.09
CA GLY A 58 21.86 -0.20 -7.47
C GLY A 58 21.96 -0.16 -5.94
N LYS A 59 21.76 1.01 -5.32
CA LYS A 59 21.70 1.18 -3.87
C LYS A 59 20.28 1.20 -3.34
N ILE A 60 19.25 1.08 -4.18
CA ILE A 60 17.85 1.12 -3.75
C ILE A 60 17.33 -0.31 -3.64
N THR A 61 17.01 -0.74 -2.42
CA THR A 61 16.32 -2.00 -2.15
C THR A 61 14.84 -1.74 -1.98
N LEU A 62 14.02 -2.43 -2.76
CA LEU A 62 12.56 -2.29 -2.73
C LEU A 62 11.95 -3.14 -1.61
N GLY A 63 11.35 -2.50 -0.62
CA GLY A 63 10.57 -3.17 0.41
C GLY A 63 9.19 -3.59 -0.10
N ILE A 64 8.77 -4.81 0.24
CA ILE A 64 7.45 -5.36 -0.10
C ILE A 64 6.72 -5.70 1.20
N PRO A 65 5.44 -5.34 1.36
CA PRO A 65 4.70 -5.62 2.58
C PRO A 65 4.36 -7.11 2.67
N LEU A 66 4.54 -7.69 3.86
CA LEU A 66 4.10 -9.06 4.19
C LEU A 66 2.76 -9.06 4.94
N TYR A 67 1.98 -7.99 4.78
CA TYR A 67 0.66 -7.79 5.37
C TYR A 67 -0.25 -7.05 4.38
N GLY A 68 -1.56 -7.14 4.60
CA GLY A 68 -2.57 -6.35 3.93
C GLY A 68 -3.21 -5.33 4.86
N ARG A 69 -3.73 -4.24 4.28
CA ARG A 69 -4.62 -3.31 4.98
C ARG A 69 -6.06 -3.49 4.54
N ALA A 70 -6.96 -3.58 5.51
CA ALA A 70 -8.38 -3.79 5.26
C ALA A 70 -9.16 -2.47 5.37
N PHE A 71 -10.19 -2.37 4.54
CA PHE A 71 -11.20 -1.33 4.56
C PHE A 71 -12.56 -2.02 4.54
N VAL A 72 -13.48 -1.65 5.42
CA VAL A 72 -14.82 -2.23 5.48
C VAL A 72 -15.86 -1.21 5.04
N GLU A 73 -17.02 -1.71 4.59
CA GLU A 73 -18.14 -0.87 4.11
C GLU A 73 -17.69 0.12 3.02
N THR A 74 -16.95 -0.41 2.04
CA THR A 74 -16.48 0.33 0.86
C THR A 74 -16.93 -0.40 -0.41
N GLU A 75 -17.30 0.34 -1.44
CA GLU A 75 -17.69 -0.23 -2.74
C GLU A 75 -16.49 -0.64 -3.60
N GLY A 76 -15.28 -0.22 -3.22
CA GLY A 76 -14.04 -0.58 -3.88
C GLY A 76 -12.95 0.47 -3.75
N PRO A 77 -11.76 0.23 -4.33
CA PRO A 77 -10.64 1.18 -4.29
C PRO A 77 -11.03 2.57 -4.82
N GLY A 78 -10.56 3.62 -4.15
CA GLY A 78 -10.88 5.02 -4.46
C GLY A 78 -12.25 5.47 -3.96
N GLN A 79 -12.98 4.63 -3.23
CA GLN A 79 -14.29 4.96 -2.67
C GLN A 79 -14.23 5.16 -1.15
N PRO A 80 -15.19 5.90 -0.56
CA PRO A 80 -15.33 5.99 0.89
C PRO A 80 -15.45 4.61 1.55
N TYR A 81 -15.09 4.55 2.82
CA TYR A 81 -15.15 3.34 3.64
C TYR A 81 -15.58 3.72 5.07
N MET A 82 -16.11 2.78 5.84
CA MET A 82 -16.49 3.02 7.24
C MET A 82 -15.68 2.14 8.19
N GLY A 83 -14.43 2.54 8.40
CA GLY A 83 -13.48 1.88 9.28
C GLY A 83 -12.68 0.75 8.63
N VAL A 84 -11.79 0.15 9.41
CA VAL A 84 -10.81 -0.84 8.91
C VAL A 84 -11.07 -2.25 9.43
N GLY A 85 -12.18 -2.46 10.14
CA GLY A 85 -12.55 -3.76 10.70
C GLY A 85 -11.61 -4.24 11.81
N GLN A 86 -11.51 -5.57 11.92
CA GLN A 86 -10.56 -6.26 12.79
C GLN A 86 -9.19 -6.39 12.10
N GLY A 87 -8.21 -6.92 12.82
CA GLY A 87 -6.95 -7.40 12.27
C GLY A 87 -6.28 -8.35 13.24
N GLU A 88 -5.19 -8.96 12.82
CA GLU A 88 -4.53 -10.03 13.56
C GLU A 88 -3.76 -9.49 14.77
N TRP A 89 -2.97 -8.45 14.54
CA TRP A 89 -2.15 -7.80 15.57
C TRP A 89 -2.65 -6.38 15.86
N GLU A 90 -3.11 -5.68 14.83
CA GLU A 90 -3.64 -4.33 14.89
C GLU A 90 -4.90 -4.25 14.02
N ARG A 91 -5.85 -3.39 14.39
CA ARG A 91 -7.08 -3.22 13.63
C ARG A 91 -6.77 -2.81 12.18
N GLY A 92 -7.31 -3.54 11.22
CA GLY A 92 -7.11 -3.27 9.81
C GLY A 92 -5.81 -3.82 9.23
N VAL A 93 -4.98 -4.52 10.00
CA VAL A 93 -3.75 -5.15 9.52
C VAL A 93 -3.88 -6.67 9.61
N TRP A 94 -3.66 -7.33 8.48
CA TRP A 94 -3.74 -8.79 8.37
C TRP A 94 -2.43 -9.34 7.84
N ASP A 95 -1.84 -10.35 8.49
CA ASP A 95 -0.64 -10.97 7.95
C ASP A 95 -0.98 -11.69 6.64
N TYR A 96 -0.04 -11.65 5.69
CA TYR A 96 -0.19 -12.35 4.41
C TYR A 96 -0.48 -13.84 4.58
N LYS A 97 -0.02 -14.46 5.67
CA LYS A 97 -0.22 -15.89 5.96
C LYS A 97 -1.65 -16.20 6.40
N VAL A 98 -2.38 -15.23 6.95
CA VAL A 98 -3.76 -15.41 7.35
C VAL A 98 -4.63 -15.18 6.12
N LYS A 99 -5.26 -16.29 5.66
CA LYS A 99 -6.30 -16.36 4.63
C LYS A 99 -6.87 -14.99 4.25
N MET A 100 -6.51 -14.48 3.07
CA MET A 100 -7.34 -13.53 2.32
C MET A 100 -8.67 -14.22 1.95
N LEU A 101 -9.54 -14.45 2.94
CA LEU A 101 -10.89 -14.96 2.76
C LEU A 101 -11.81 -14.18 3.71
N PRO A 102 -12.52 -13.19 3.14
CA PRO A 102 -13.96 -13.16 3.32
C PRO A 102 -14.74 -13.14 1.99
N PHE A 103 -14.10 -13.22 0.82
CA PHE A 103 -14.82 -13.21 -0.46
C PHE A 103 -15.45 -14.56 -0.87
N ARG A 104 -15.41 -15.58 -0.02
CA ARG A 104 -15.95 -16.91 -0.37
C ARG A 104 -17.33 -17.24 0.19
N ASP A 105 -17.87 -16.44 1.12
CA ASP A 105 -19.12 -16.79 1.81
C ASP A 105 -20.24 -15.70 1.72
N SER A 106 -20.15 -14.72 0.81
CA SER A 106 -21.20 -13.70 0.64
C SER A 106 -21.94 -13.77 -0.70
N VAL A 107 -22.26 -14.98 -1.16
CA VAL A 107 -23.33 -15.19 -2.16
C VAL A 107 -24.24 -16.33 -1.69
N SER A 108 -25.10 -16.00 -0.73
CA SER A 108 -26.34 -16.73 -0.52
C SER A 108 -27.41 -15.72 -0.08
N HIS A 109 -28.03 -15.08 -1.06
CA HIS A 109 -29.47 -14.84 -1.19
C HIS A 109 -29.76 -14.22 -2.56
#